data_AF-A0A962BX08-F1
#
_entry.id   AF-A0A962BX08-F1
#
_cell.length_a   1.000
_cell.length_b   1.000
_cell.length_c   1.000
_cell.angle_alpha   90.00
_cell.angle_beta   90.00
_cell.angle_gamma   90.00
#
_symmetry.space_group_name_H-M   'P 1'
#
loop_
_entity.id
_entity.type
_entity.pdbx_description
1 polymer ?
#
loop_
_entity_poly.entity_id
_entity_poly.type
_entity_poly.pdbx_seq_one_letter_code
_entity_poly.pdbx_strand_id
1 'polypeptide(L)' 'HVWDDVARRPDEDSVVTVTFSDTDVGTRMHFFQQRFVSTFERDDHRGGWISCFNRLDILVGRD' A
#
# COMPACT_ATOMS: atom_id res chain seq x y z
N HIS A 1 -11.66 11.11 6.14
CA HIS A 1 -11.66 10.54 4.78
C HIS A 1 -13.07 10.08 4.46
N VAL A 2 -13.69 10.67 3.43
CA VAL A 2 -15.06 10.36 2.99
C VAL A 2 -14.93 9.23 1.99
N TRP A 3 -15.38 8.03 2.36
CA TRP A 3 -15.27 6.85 1.49
C TRP A 3 -16.53 6.60 0.63
N ASP A 4 -17.66 7.28 0.89
CA ASP A 4 -18.96 6.84 0.32
C ASP A 4 -19.73 7.81 -0.59
N ASP A 5 -19.43 9.11 -0.69
CA ASP A 5 -20.42 10.05 -1.29
C ASP A 5 -20.02 10.76 -2.58
N VAL A 6 -18.96 10.32 -3.26
CA VAL A 6 -18.71 10.77 -4.64
C VAL A 6 -18.67 9.52 -5.50
N ALA A 7 -19.48 9.48 -6.55
CA ALA A 7 -19.33 8.50 -7.62
C ALA A 7 -17.93 8.66 -8.22
N ARG A 8 -16.92 8.06 -7.56
CA ARG A 8 -15.55 8.03 -8.05
C ARG A 8 -15.62 7.27 -9.35
N ARG A 9 -15.13 7.90 -10.41
CA ARG A 9 -14.95 7.17 -11.63
C ARG A 9 -13.84 6.14 -11.36
N PRO A 10 -14.00 4.86 -11.72
CA PRO A 10 -12.99 3.83 -11.41
C PRO A 10 -11.59 4.13 -11.96
N ASP A 11 -11.48 5.03 -12.94
CA ASP A 11 -10.22 5.54 -13.50
C ASP A 11 -9.53 6.59 -12.61
N GLU A 12 -10.20 7.14 -11.60
CA GLU A 12 -9.67 8.14 -10.65
C GLU A 12 -9.17 7.52 -9.34
N ASP A 13 -9.41 6.23 -9.11
CA ASP A 13 -8.90 5.54 -7.93
C ASP A 13 -7.40 5.20 -8.05
N SER A 14 -6.69 5.36 -6.94
CA SER A 14 -5.33 4.84 -6.83
C SER A 14 -5.34 3.31 -6.95
N VAL A 15 -4.38 2.76 -7.67
CA VAL A 15 -4.26 1.30 -7.87
C VAL A 15 -3.08 0.77 -7.10
N VAL A 16 -3.31 -0.24 -6.26
CA VAL A 16 -2.28 -0.98 -5.54
C VAL A 16 -2.06 -2.34 -6.21
N THR A 17 -0.81 -2.66 -6.51
CA THR A 17 -0.35 -3.97 -6.97
C THR A 17 0.64 -4.52 -5.96
N VAL A 18 0.40 -5.74 -5.49
CA VAL A 18 1.28 -6.45 -4.56
C VAL A 18 1.71 -7.74 -5.22
N THR A 19 3.02 -7.98 -5.30
CA THR A 19 3.59 -9.22 -5.81
C THR A 19 4.52 -9.83 -4.78
N PHE A 20 4.49 -11.15 -4.67
CA PHE A 20 5.35 -11.91 -3.78
C PHE A 20 6.29 -12.79 -4.59
N SER A 21 7.52 -12.93 -4.10
CA SER A 21 8.52 -13.83 -4.67
C SER A 21 9.30 -14.51 -3.55
N ASP A 22 9.66 -15.77 -3.75
CA ASP A 22 10.51 -16.50 -2.81
C ASP A 22 11.94 -15.92 -2.79
N THR A 23 12.59 -16.06 -1.63
CA THR A 23 14.00 -15.76 -1.39
C THR A 23 14.57 -16.83 -0.46
N ASP A 24 15.90 -16.93 -0.38
CA ASP A 24 16.57 -17.92 0.47
C ASP A 24 16.21 -17.81 1.97
N VAL A 25 15.72 -16.65 2.40
CA VAL A 25 15.44 -16.33 3.80
C VAL A 25 13.96 -16.04 4.08
N GLY A 26 13.07 -16.25 3.09
CA GLY A 26 11.64 -16.01 3.24
C GLY A 26 10.98 -15.41 1.99
N THR A 27 9.92 -14.65 2.16
CA THR A 27 9.16 -14.06 1.05
C THR A 27 9.47 -12.57 0.90
N ARG A 28 9.85 -12.15 -0.32
CA ARG A 28 9.93 -10.73 -0.67
C ARG A 28 8.58 -10.23 -1.17
N MET A 29 8.07 -9.18 -0.54
CA MET A 29 6.92 -8.42 -1.02
C MET A 29 7.39 -7.21 -1.82
N HIS A 30 6.84 -7.01 -3.01
CA HIS A 30 6.94 -5.77 -3.76
C HIS A 30 5.57 -5.10 -3.78
N PHE A 31 5.49 -3.91 -3.17
CA PHE A 31 4.28 -3.10 -3.08
C PHE A 31 4.40 -1.89 -4.01
N PHE A 32 3.46 -1.75 -4.94
CA PHE A 32 3.43 -0.65 -5.89
C PHE A 32 2.05 0.01 -5.91
N GLN A 33 1.97 1.28 -5.52
CA GLN A 33 0.75 2.09 -5.64
C GLN A 33 0.96 3.20 -6.66
N GLN A 34 -0.03 3.44 -7.50
CA GLN A 34 -0.01 4.44 -8.57
C GLN A 34 -1.36 5.17 -8.70
N ARG A 35 -1.43 6.15 -9.62
CA ARG A 35 -2.57 7.04 -9.88
C ARG A 35 -2.92 7.96 -8.71
N PHE A 36 -1.90 8.52 -8.08
CA PHE A 36 -2.10 9.60 -7.11
C PHE A 36 -2.54 10.89 -7.83
N VAL A 37 -3.52 11.59 -7.26
CA VAL A 37 -3.98 12.89 -7.77
C VAL A 37 -2.99 14.01 -7.46
N SER A 38 -2.07 13.79 -6.51
CA SER A 38 -1.00 14.74 -6.18
C SER A 38 0.22 14.08 -5.54
N THR A 39 1.34 14.80 -5.52
CA THR A 39 2.54 14.40 -4.77
C THR A 39 2.30 14.37 -3.26
N PHE A 40 1.48 15.29 -2.75
CA PHE A 40 1.09 15.31 -1.34
C PHE A 40 0.35 14.02 -0.94
N GLU A 41 -0.64 13.62 -1.74
CA GLU A 41 -1.39 12.38 -1.50
C GLU A 41 -0.48 11.14 -1.59
N ARG A 42 0.47 11.10 -2.53
CA ARG A 42 1.48 10.03 -2.60
C ARG A 42 2.29 9.95 -1.31
N ASP A 43 2.77 11.08 -0.82
CA ASP A 43 3.64 11.13 0.36
C ASP A 43 2.87 10.83 1.66
N ASP A 44 1.61 11.24 1.75
CA ASP A 44 0.69 10.88 2.83
C ASP A 44 0.44 9.36 2.87
N HIS A 45 0.09 8.76 1.71
CA HIS A 45 -0.06 7.30 1.59
C HIS A 45 1.23 6.56 1.92
N ARG A 46 2.40 7.07 1.50
CA ARG A 46 3.70 6.47 1.85
C ARG A 46 3.86 6.40 3.37
N GLY A 47 3.53 7.46 4.10
CA GLY A 47 3.57 7.47 5.57
C GLY A 47 2.62 6.43 6.18
N GLY A 48 1.37 6.38 5.70
CA GLY A 48 0.37 5.42 6.15
C GLY A 48 0.79 3.96 5.93
N TRP A 49 1.24 3.62 4.72
CA TRP A 49 1.68 2.27 4.39
C TRP A 49 2.93 1.84 5.17
N ILE A 50 3.90 2.73 5.38
CA ILE A 50 5.06 2.43 6.23
C ILE A 50 4.61 2.02 7.64
N SER A 51 3.64 2.73 8.22
CA SER A 51 3.09 2.36 9.53
C SER A 51 2.45 0.96 9.52
N CYS A 52 1.70 0.63 8.47
CA CYS A 52 1.13 -0.70 8.28
C CYS A 52 2.20 -1.78 8.13
N PHE A 53 3.25 -1.55 7.34
CA PHE A 53 4.33 -2.53 7.15
C PHE A 53 5.14 -2.78 8.42
N ASN A 54 5.40 -1.73 9.22
CA ASN A 54 6.05 -1.91 10.53
C ASN A 54 5.23 -2.81 11.46
N ARG A 55 3.89 -2.72 11.41
CA ARG A 55 3.01 -3.62 12.19
C ARG A 55 2.97 -5.03 11.59
N LEU A 56 2.97 -5.14 10.27
CA LEU A 56 3.01 -6.43 9.58
C LEU A 56 4.28 -7.19 9.94
N ASP A 57 5.43 -6.52 9.98
CA ASP A 57 6.72 -7.10 10.37
C ASP A 57 6.65 -7.75 11.77
N ILE A 58 6.01 -7.08 12.73
CA ILE A 58 5.78 -7.65 14.07
C ILE A 58 4.84 -8.86 14.03
N LEU A 59 3.83 -8.86 13.17
CA LEU A 59 2.85 -9.95 13.07
C LEU A 59 3.45 -11.20 12.43
N VAL A 60 4.28 -11.04 11.40
CA VAL A 60 4.89 -12.16 10.66
C VAL A 60 6.23 -12.60 11.22
N GLY A 61 6.90 -11.75 12.00
CA GLY A 61 8.16 -12.07 12.70
C GLY A 61 7.97 -12.69 14.08
N ARG A 62 6.74 -12.99 14.49
CA ARG A 62 6.45 -13.77 15.71
C ARG A 62 6.38 -15.25 15.34
N ASP A 63 7.45 -15.97 15.66
CA ASP A 63 7.46 -17.43 15.80
C ASP A 63 7.02 -17.85 17.21
#